data_AF-A0A4R4JIY5-F1
#
_entry.id   AF-A0A4R4JIY5-F1
#
_cell.length_a   1.000
_cell.length_b   1.000
_cell.length_c   1.000
_cell.angle_alpha   90.00
_cell.angle_beta   90.00
_cell.angle_gamma   90.00
#
_symmetry.space_group_name_H-M   'P 1'
#
loop_
_entity.id
_entity.type
_entity.pdbx_description
1 polymer ?
#
loop_
_entity_poly.entity_id
_entity_poly.type
_entity_poly.pdbx_seq_one_letter_code
_entity_poly.pdbx_strand_id
1 'polypeptide(L)'
;MIVVYGTSQKTHQIYPGEFLIQTTDTDFELTGLAYDTKFNLNNEVKLFYDSNWFEVAPAWCALPIPITPRMGTLPASYYDAVRRAAAHLKK
;
A
#
# COMPACT_ATOMS: atom_id res chain seq x y z
N MET A 1 -11.32 -7.58 -6.64
CA MET A 1 -10.72 -6.87 -5.50
C MET A 1 -10.57 -5.40 -5.85
N ILE A 2 -10.77 -4.48 -4.90
CA ILE A 2 -10.50 -3.05 -5.10
C ILE A 2 -9.07 -2.78 -4.62
N VAL A 3 -8.27 -2.09 -5.42
CA VAL A 3 -6.91 -1.68 -5.10
C VAL A 3 -6.71 -0.20 -5.37
N VAL A 4 -5.68 0.37 -4.76
CA VAL A 4 -5.25 1.76 -4.98
C VAL A 4 -3.77 1.78 -5.30
N TYR A 5 -3.35 2.74 -6.13
CA TYR A 5 -1.95 2.87 -6.49
C TYR A 5 -1.14 3.58 -5.40
N GLY A 6 0.04 3.04 -5.13
CA GLY A 6 1.07 3.66 -4.31
C GLY A 6 2.22 4.20 -5.17
N THR A 7 2.88 5.26 -4.73
CA THR A 7 4.13 5.76 -5.31
C THR A 7 5.08 6.26 -4.23
N SER A 8 6.36 5.93 -4.37
CA SER A 8 7.43 6.44 -3.50
C SER A 8 8.04 7.75 -4.03
N GLN A 9 7.43 8.35 -5.04
CA GLN A 9 7.85 9.63 -5.60
C GLN A 9 7.03 10.78 -5.02
N LYS A 10 7.68 11.94 -4.85
CA LYS A 10 7.04 13.19 -4.38
C LYS A 10 6.26 13.00 -3.06
N THR A 11 6.81 12.22 -2.14
CA THR A 11 6.22 11.91 -0.83
C THR A 11 6.07 13.13 0.09
N HIS A 12 6.75 14.24 -0.23
CA HIS A 12 6.58 15.53 0.45
C HIS A 12 5.32 16.31 0.01
N GLN A 13 4.63 15.88 -1.06
CA GLN A 13 3.40 16.50 -1.56
C GLN A 13 2.24 15.50 -1.47
N ILE A 14 1.41 15.67 -0.44
CA ILE A 14 0.23 14.83 -0.19
C ILE A 14 -1.02 15.63 -0.55
N TYR A 15 -1.79 15.12 -1.52
CA TYR A 15 -3.04 15.74 -1.97
C TYR A 15 -4.25 15.19 -1.22
N PRO A 16 -5.41 15.90 -1.21
CA PRO A 16 -6.65 15.35 -0.67
C PRO A 16 -7.01 14.00 -1.30
N GLY A 17 -7.36 13.02 -0.46
CA GLY A 17 -7.60 11.64 -0.90
C GLY A 17 -6.33 10.79 -0.98
N GLU A 18 -5.16 11.34 -0.66
CA GLU A 18 -3.92 10.59 -0.49
C GLU A 18 -3.55 10.46 0.99
N PHE A 19 -2.83 9.39 1.32
CA PHE A 19 -2.17 9.23 2.62
C PHE A 19 -0.74 8.71 2.43
N LEU A 20 0.14 9.03 3.38
CA LEU A 20 1.55 8.68 3.36
C LEU A 20 1.85 7.61 4.42
N ILE A 21 2.72 6.67 4.08
CA ILE A 21 3.38 5.76 5.01
C ILE A 21 4.87 6.10 4.98
N GLN A 22 5.46 6.37 6.15
CA GLN A 22 6.86 6.78 6.26
C GLN A 22 7.72 5.69 6.89
N THR A 23 8.95 5.58 6.41
CA THR A 23 9.98 4.66 6.92
C THR A 23 10.30 4.89 8.40
N THR A 24 10.02 6.09 8.92
CA THR A 24 10.23 6.46 10.33
C THR A 24 9.09 6.04 11.26
N ASP A 25 7.98 5.53 10.73
CA ASP A 25 6.83 5.13 11.53
C ASP A 25 7.11 3.82 12.27
N THR A 26 6.69 3.71 13.54
CA THR A 26 7.00 2.57 14.42
C THR A 26 6.58 1.22 13.84
N ASP A 27 5.45 1.17 13.15
CA ASP A 27 4.89 -0.06 12.57
C ASP A 27 5.26 -0.24 11.08
N PHE A 28 6.20 0.55 10.56
CA PHE A 28 6.54 0.56 9.12
C PHE A 28 6.95 -0.82 8.60
N GLU A 29 7.71 -1.59 9.38
CA GLU A 29 8.22 -2.90 8.99
C GLU A 29 7.10 -3.89 8.62
N LEU A 30 5.91 -3.76 9.22
CA LEU A 30 4.76 -4.64 8.94
C LEU A 30 4.17 -4.42 7.55
N THR A 31 4.40 -3.25 6.94
CA THR A 31 3.86 -2.88 5.63
C THR A 31 4.56 -3.61 4.48
N GLY A 32 5.78 -4.08 4.71
CA GLY A 32 6.63 -4.69 3.67
C GLY A 32 7.14 -3.70 2.63
N LEU A 33 6.97 -2.39 2.83
CA LEU A 33 7.49 -1.34 1.95
C LEU A 33 8.98 -1.08 2.24
N ALA A 34 9.72 -0.69 1.20
CA ALA A 34 11.13 -0.34 1.33
C ALA A 34 11.39 1.17 1.44
N TYR A 35 10.42 2.00 1.04
CA TYR A 35 10.55 3.45 0.97
C TYR A 35 9.26 4.13 1.44
N ASP A 36 9.39 5.40 1.84
CA ASP A 36 8.25 6.29 2.03
C ASP A 36 7.34 6.20 0.80
N THR A 37 6.06 5.91 1.02
CA THR A 37 5.13 5.63 -0.09
C THR A 37 3.79 6.26 0.22
N LYS A 38 3.30 7.05 -0.72
CA LYS A 38 1.95 7.61 -0.65
C LYS A 38 0.98 6.82 -1.52
N PHE A 39 -0.25 6.70 -1.06
CA PHE A 39 -1.31 5.95 -1.73
C PHE A 39 -2.45 6.89 -2.09
N ASN A 40 -2.97 6.77 -3.31
CA ASN A 40 -4.03 7.64 -3.81
C ASN A 40 -5.37 6.91 -3.85
N LEU A 41 -6.25 7.24 -2.91
CA LEU A 41 -7.60 6.66 -2.83
C LEU A 41 -8.55 7.22 -3.90
N ASN A 42 -8.24 8.37 -4.53
CA ASN A 42 -9.09 8.90 -5.60
C ASN A 42 -9.05 8.05 -6.89
N ASN A 43 -8.10 7.10 -6.98
CA ASN A 43 -7.93 6.24 -8.13
C ASN A 43 -8.03 4.77 -7.71
N GLU A 44 -9.25 4.36 -7.36
CA GLU A 44 -9.58 2.96 -7.09
C GLU A 44 -9.72 2.17 -8.39
N VAL A 45 -9.07 1.01 -8.45
CA VAL A 45 -9.15 0.10 -9.58
C VAL A 45 -9.68 -1.24 -9.13
N LYS A 46 -10.63 -1.78 -9.89
CA LYS A 46 -11.15 -3.13 -9.68
C LYS A 46 -10.33 -4.12 -10.49
N LEU A 47 -9.58 -4.98 -9.81
CA LEU A 47 -8.77 -6.04 -10.43
C LEU A 47 -9.32 -7.42 -10.08
N PHE A 48 -9.10 -8.38 -11.00
CA PHE A 48 -9.30 -9.80 -10.73
C PHE A 48 -8.14 -10.32 -9.87
N TYR A 49 -8.44 -11.20 -8.93
CA TYR A 49 -7.41 -11.85 -8.12
C TYR A 49 -6.85 -13.06 -8.85
N ASP A 50 -6.01 -12.79 -9.85
CA ASP A 50 -5.36 -13.79 -10.69
C ASP A 50 -3.90 -13.42 -11.00
N SER A 51 -3.18 -14.33 -11.66
CA SER A 51 -1.76 -14.21 -11.96
C SER A 51 -1.40 -13.12 -12.97
N ASN A 52 -2.36 -12.48 -13.64
CA ASN A 52 -2.06 -11.33 -14.49
C ASN A 52 -1.78 -10.08 -13.66
N TRP A 53 -2.25 -10.05 -12.41
CA TRP A 53 -2.19 -8.88 -11.52
C TRP A 53 -1.47 -9.14 -10.20
N PHE A 54 -1.54 -10.38 -9.69
CA PHE A 54 -1.02 -10.76 -8.38
C PHE A 54 -0.11 -11.96 -8.50
N GLU A 55 1.19 -11.74 -8.37
CA GLU A 55 2.20 -12.79 -8.44
C GLU A 55 2.89 -12.99 -7.08
N VAL A 56 3.21 -14.24 -6.78
CA VAL A 56 4.00 -14.60 -5.60
C VAL A 56 5.43 -14.09 -5.81
N ALA A 57 6.00 -13.43 -4.81
CA ALA A 57 7.37 -12.96 -4.88
C ALA A 57 8.33 -14.12 -5.18
N PRO A 58 9.32 -13.93 -6.07
CA PRO A 58 10.25 -14.98 -6.42
C PRO A 58 11.03 -15.46 -5.20
N ALA A 59 11.44 -16.73 -5.24
CA ALA A 59 12.26 -17.31 -4.19
C ALA A 59 13.60 -16.55 -4.09
N TRP A 60 13.84 -15.90 -2.94
CA TRP A 60 15.17 -15.44 -2.58
C TRP A 60 15.81 -16.51 -1.70
N CYS A 61 17.03 -16.95 -2.02
CA CYS A 61 17.75 -18.07 -1.39
C CYS A 61 17.80 -18.09 0.16
N ALA A 62 17.45 -17.00 0.84
CA ALA A 62 17.48 -16.87 2.30
C ALA A 62 16.10 -16.86 2.98
N LEU A 63 14.98 -16.84 2.23
CA LEU A 63 13.63 -16.72 2.80
C LEU A 63 12.67 -17.81 2.28
N PRO A 64 11.76 -18.32 3.12
CA PRO A 64 10.68 -19.21 2.66
C PRO A 64 9.86 -18.55 1.56
N ILE A 65 9.54 -19.31 0.51
CA ILE A 65 8.71 -18.82 -0.59
C ILE A 65 7.31 -18.51 -0.05
N PRO A 66 6.78 -17.29 -0.24
CA PRO A 66 5.43 -16.97 0.18
C PRO A 66 4.42 -17.83 -0.58
N ILE A 67 3.39 -18.33 0.09
CA ILE A 67 2.30 -19.08 -0.59
C ILE A 67 1.21 -18.16 -1.17
N THR A 68 1.27 -16.86 -0.89
CA THR A 68 0.28 -15.87 -1.32
C THR A 68 0.97 -14.63 -1.89
N PRO A 69 0.36 -13.94 -2.88
CA PRO A 69 0.87 -12.70 -3.45
C PRO A 69 0.63 -11.51 -2.51
N ARG A 70 1.23 -11.57 -1.32
CA ARG A 70 1.11 -10.57 -0.26
C ARG A 70 2.50 -10.16 0.20
N MET A 71 2.79 -8.85 0.11
CA MET A 71 4.07 -8.29 0.54
C MET A 71 4.07 -7.92 2.03
N GLY A 72 2.96 -7.44 2.56
CA GLY A 72 2.83 -7.03 3.95
C GLY A 72 1.38 -6.81 4.36
N THR A 73 1.18 -6.12 5.48
CA THR A 73 -0.15 -5.76 5.99
C THR A 73 -0.15 -4.30 6.39
N LEU A 74 -1.26 -3.60 6.20
CA LEU A 74 -1.40 -2.22 6.69
C LEU A 74 -1.75 -2.25 8.20
N PRO A 75 -0.88 -1.72 9.09
CA PRO A 75 -1.16 -1.66 10.52
C PRO A 75 -2.33 -0.74 10.86
N ALA A 76 -2.97 -0.99 12.01
CA ALA A 76 -4.11 -0.21 12.48
C ALA A 76 -3.76 1.26 12.76
N SER A 77 -2.49 1.58 13.05
CA SER A 77 -2.00 2.94 13.25
C SER A 77 -2.25 3.86 12.05
N TYR A 78 -2.35 3.30 10.84
CA TYR A 78 -2.62 4.06 9.61
C TYR A 78 -4.11 4.21 9.29
N TYR A 79 -5.01 3.51 10.00
CA TYR A 79 -6.43 3.49 9.64
C TYR A 79 -7.07 4.87 9.72
N ASP A 80 -6.65 5.72 10.66
CA ASP A 80 -7.14 7.09 10.73
C ASP A 80 -6.66 7.95 9.56
N ALA A 81 -5.43 7.75 9.09
CA ALA A 81 -4.91 8.43 7.89
C ALA A 81 -5.70 8.01 6.64
N VAL A 82 -5.96 6.71 6.48
CA VAL A 82 -6.80 6.17 5.41
C VAL A 82 -8.21 6.74 5.47
N ARG A 83 -8.83 6.76 6.65
CA ARG A 83 -10.20 7.31 6.84
C ARG A 83 -10.28 8.78 6.48
N ARG A 84 -9.30 9.59 6.89
CA ARG A 84 -9.23 11.02 6.53
C ARG A 84 -9.08 11.20 5.03
N ALA A 85 -8.21 10.45 4.39
CA ALA A 85 -8.08 10.46 2.93
C ALA A 85 -9.39 10.05 2.25
N ALA A 86 -10.02 8.97 2.70
CA ALA A 86 -11.27 8.46 2.15
C ALA A 86 -12.44 9.46 2.28
N ALA A 87 -12.44 10.31 3.32
CA ALA A 87 -13.45 11.35 3.49
C ALA A 87 -13.40 12.43 2.39
N HIS A 88 -12.28 12.55 1.67
CA HIS A 88 -12.12 13.49 0.56
C HIS A 88 -12.45 12.90 -0.82
N LEU A 89 -12.86 11.63 -0.89
CA LEU A 89 -13.33 11.03 -2.13
C LEU A 89 -14.57 11.78 -2.61
N LYS A 90 -14.50 12.34 -3.82
CA LYS A 90 -15.65 12.98 -4.46
C LYS A 90 -16.72 11.91 -4.72
N LYS A 91 -17.93 12.12 -4.19
CA LYS A 91 -19.13 11.38 -4.58
C LYS A 91 -19.49 11.65 -6.04
#